data_AF-A0A533YNH5-F1
#
_entry.id   AF-A0A533YNH5-F1
#
_cell.length_a   1.000
_cell.length_b   1.000
_cell.length_c   1.000
_cell.angle_alpha   90.00
_cell.angle_beta   90.00
_cell.angle_gamma   90.00
#
_symmetry.space_group_name_H-M   'P 1'
#
loop_
_entity.id
_entity.type
_entity.pdbx_description
1 polymer ?
#
loop_
_entity_poly.entity_id
_entity_poly.type
_entity_poly.pdbx_seq_one_letter_code
_entity_poly.pdbx_strand_id
1 'polypeptide(L)'
;MANLPNILVVEDEVRLARTIELYLGQRGYVVRTASHGMEALERIAEARPDLIVADIMMPVMDGYVLCRRLRTDPRTCTIPFLFLTAKDDDRDRIRGLRMGADDYLAKPCDLGDLHARVEALLARVEAVKNIRPDSISITGKLADTDLLDLLQMLELHERTGALVLKRDGDSGTIYLQGGKIIGADLGTAEGREPLASLLAWKSGDYCFVPDVVPEGGRLTTGMANLVIGQVQNK
;
A
#
# COMPACT_ATOMS: atom_id res chain seq x y z
N MET A 1 9.45 22.21 14.18
CA MET A 1 9.66 22.35 12.73
C MET A 1 8.60 21.49 12.06
N ALA A 2 7.89 21.99 11.06
CA ALA A 2 6.96 21.16 10.30
C ALA A 2 7.77 20.07 9.58
N ASN A 3 7.43 18.80 9.79
CA ASN A 3 8.05 17.71 9.06
C ASN A 3 7.50 17.75 7.62
N LEU A 4 8.36 18.11 6.66
CA LEU A 4 7.96 18.19 5.26
C LEU A 4 7.81 16.76 4.69
N PRO A 5 6.77 16.46 3.89
CA PRO A 5 6.62 15.14 3.31
C PRO A 5 7.80 14.77 2.42
N ASN A 6 8.31 13.55 2.58
CA ASN A 6 9.43 13.00 1.82
C ASN A 6 8.93 12.16 0.65
N ILE A 7 9.24 12.60 -0.58
CA ILE A 7 8.84 11.92 -1.80
C ILE A 7 10.07 11.26 -2.41
N LEU A 8 9.96 9.97 -2.73
CA LEU A 8 10.95 9.26 -3.52
C LEU A 8 10.50 9.20 -4.99
N VAL A 9 11.29 9.82 -5.87
CA VAL A 9 11.10 9.76 -7.33
C VAL A 9 12.04 8.70 -7.89
N VAL A 10 11.50 7.68 -8.55
CA VAL A 10 12.26 6.59 -9.18
C VAL A 10 12.15 6.71 -10.69
N GLU A 11 13.20 7.20 -11.32
CA GLU A 11 13.21 7.63 -12.73
C GLU A 11 14.63 7.52 -13.28
N ASP A 12 14.83 6.77 -14.36
CA ASP A 12 16.14 6.58 -14.97
C ASP A 12 16.53 7.75 -15.89
N GLU A 13 15.56 8.51 -16.41
CA GLU A 13 15.83 9.75 -17.11
C GLU A 13 16.23 10.89 -16.13
N VAL A 14 17.54 11.07 -15.94
CA VAL A 14 18.14 12.08 -15.04
C VAL A 14 17.54 13.48 -15.20
N ARG A 15 17.19 13.90 -16.42
CA ARG A 15 16.60 15.23 -16.68
C ARG A 15 15.19 15.34 -16.13
N LEU A 16 14.35 14.32 -16.35
CA LEU A 16 12.99 14.29 -15.84
C LEU A 16 13.00 14.16 -14.32
N ALA A 17 13.82 13.26 -13.76
CA ALA A 17 13.99 13.10 -12.31
C ALA A 17 14.33 14.43 -11.62
N ARG A 18 15.33 15.16 -12.14
CA ARG A 18 15.72 16.48 -11.63
C ARG A 18 14.65 17.55 -11.81
N THR A 19 13.89 17.48 -12.90
CA THR A 19 12.79 18.42 -13.15
C THR A 19 11.68 18.23 -12.12
N ILE A 20 11.29 16.98 -11.85
CA ILE A 20 10.30 16.63 -10.83
C ILE A 20 10.80 17.02 -9.44
N GLU A 21 12.06 16.71 -9.12
CA GLU A 21 12.71 17.06 -7.86
C GLU A 21 12.63 18.56 -7.58
N LEU A 22 13.04 19.40 -8.53
CA LEU A 22 13.00 20.86 -8.37
C LEU A 22 11.57 21.38 -8.26
N TYR A 23 10.65 20.86 -9.08
CA TYR A 23 9.27 21.33 -9.12
C TYR A 23 8.52 21.04 -7.81
N LEU A 24 8.66 19.82 -7.28
CA LEU A 24 8.09 19.40 -6.00
C LEU A 24 8.83 20.05 -4.83
N GLY A 25 10.16 20.20 -4.90
CA GLY A 25 10.94 20.91 -3.88
C GLY A 25 10.47 22.35 -3.65
N GLN A 26 10.14 23.08 -4.72
CA GLN A 26 9.57 24.43 -4.64
C GLN A 26 8.19 24.50 -3.95
N ARG A 27 7.51 23.36 -3.80
CA ARG A 27 6.20 23.22 -3.16
C ARG A 27 6.26 22.71 -1.73
N GLY A 28 7.47 22.63 -1.16
CA GLY A 28 7.66 22.26 0.23
C GLY A 28 7.76 20.75 0.47
N TYR A 29 8.11 19.96 -0.54
CA TYR A 29 8.45 18.55 -0.36
C TYR A 29 9.96 18.34 -0.22
N VAL A 30 10.36 17.37 0.58
CA VAL A 30 11.74 16.84 0.54
C VAL A 30 11.75 15.76 -0.52
N VAL A 31 12.47 15.97 -1.63
CA VAL A 31 12.50 14.99 -2.72
C VAL A 31 13.85 14.27 -2.74
N ARG A 32 13.80 12.95 -2.84
CA ARG A 32 14.96 12.10 -3.11
C ARG A 32 14.73 11.39 -4.43
N THR A 33 15.81 11.11 -5.15
CA THR A 33 15.75 10.41 -6.43
C THR A 33 16.43 9.04 -6.35
N ALA A 34 15.95 8.10 -7.15
CA ALA A 34 16.62 6.85 -7.46
C ALA A 34 16.50 6.59 -8.97
N SER A 35 17.50 5.96 -9.56
CA SER A 35 17.56 5.73 -11.02
C SER A 35 16.90 4.41 -11.47
N HIS A 36 16.58 3.51 -10.53
CA HIS A 36 15.92 2.24 -10.80
C HIS A 36 15.37 1.61 -9.51
N GLY A 37 14.60 0.52 -9.64
CA GLY A 37 13.95 -0.13 -8.50
C GLY A 37 14.90 -0.64 -7.41
N MET A 38 16.10 -1.11 -7.75
CA MET A 38 17.06 -1.57 -6.73
C MET A 38 17.60 -0.43 -5.85
N GLU A 39 18.00 0.70 -6.44
CA GLU A 39 18.41 1.89 -5.68
C GLU A 39 17.23 2.42 -4.86
N ALA A 40 16.00 2.38 -5.39
CA ALA A 40 14.82 2.75 -4.64
C ALA A 40 14.65 1.92 -3.35
N LEU A 41 14.85 0.61 -3.41
CA LEU A 41 14.79 -0.25 -2.21
C LEU A 41 15.85 0.12 -1.17
N GLU A 42 17.06 0.44 -1.59
CA GLU A 42 18.14 0.92 -0.71
C GLU A 42 17.74 2.24 -0.02
N ARG A 43 17.25 3.21 -0.80
CA ARG A 43 16.80 4.52 -0.29
C ARG A 43 15.60 4.41 0.67
N ILE A 44 14.68 3.48 0.41
CA ILE A 44 13.52 3.21 1.28
C ILE A 44 13.98 2.60 2.60
N ALA A 45 15.00 1.73 2.58
CA ALA A 45 15.58 1.14 3.79
C ALA A 45 16.31 2.19 4.64
N GLU A 46 16.99 3.16 4.01
CA GLU A 46 17.63 4.29 4.71
C GLU A 46 16.61 5.23 5.36
N ALA A 47 15.55 5.58 4.63
CA ALA A 47 14.45 6.39 5.14
C ALA A 47 13.16 6.07 4.39
N ARG A 48 12.12 5.70 5.14
CA ARG A 48 10.78 5.41 4.58
C ARG A 48 10.18 6.70 4.01
N PRO A 49 9.87 6.78 2.69
CA PRO A 49 9.20 7.94 2.11
C PRO A 49 7.71 7.97 2.49
N ASP A 50 7.11 9.14 2.41
CA ASP A 50 5.67 9.36 2.55
C ASP A 50 4.91 9.04 1.26
N LEU A 51 5.58 9.07 0.11
CA LEU A 51 5.03 8.70 -1.21
C LEU A 51 6.16 8.30 -2.17
N ILE A 52 5.88 7.36 -3.07
CA ILE A 52 6.76 6.97 -4.17
C ILE A 52 6.11 7.34 -5.51
N VAL A 53 6.85 8.05 -6.36
CA VAL A 53 6.54 8.24 -7.78
C VAL A 53 7.55 7.42 -8.56
N ALA A 54 7.11 6.48 -9.40
CA ALA A 54 8.04 5.59 -10.11
C ALA A 54 7.66 5.39 -11.57
N ASP A 55 8.65 5.43 -12.47
CA ASP A 55 8.48 4.88 -13.81
C ASP A 55 8.36 3.36 -13.74
N ILE A 56 7.68 2.81 -14.74
CA ILE A 56 7.61 1.39 -15.00
C ILE A 56 8.86 0.94 -15.76
N MET A 57 9.27 1.65 -16.81
CA MET A 57 10.34 1.18 -17.70
C MET A 57 11.70 1.70 -17.24
N MET A 58 12.35 0.96 -16.36
CA MET A 58 13.67 1.30 -15.82
C MET A 58 14.64 0.11 -15.94
N PRO A 59 15.96 0.36 -16.06
CA PRO A 59 16.97 -0.70 -16.06
C PRO A 59 17.04 -1.39 -14.69
N VAL A 60 17.68 -2.56 -14.62
CA VAL A 60 17.95 -3.35 -13.40
C VAL A 60 16.68 -3.93 -12.74
N MET A 61 15.71 -3.09 -12.39
CA MET A 61 14.42 -3.47 -11.83
C MET A 61 13.36 -2.47 -12.29
N ASP A 62 12.36 -2.99 -12.99
CA ASP A 62 11.22 -2.22 -13.47
C ASP A 62 10.27 -1.82 -12.32
N GLY A 63 9.41 -0.82 -12.56
CA GLY A 63 8.49 -0.30 -11.56
C GLY A 63 7.44 -1.31 -11.10
N TYR A 64 7.10 -2.29 -11.93
CA TYR A 64 6.14 -3.34 -11.55
C TYR A 64 6.75 -4.29 -10.51
N VAL A 65 7.99 -4.70 -10.71
CA VAL A 65 8.74 -5.52 -9.75
C VAL A 65 8.98 -4.74 -8.46
N LEU A 66 9.32 -3.45 -8.55
CA LEU A 66 9.44 -2.58 -7.38
C LEU A 66 8.13 -2.53 -6.58
N CYS A 67 7.02 -2.16 -7.23
CA CYS A 67 5.71 -2.07 -6.57
C CYS A 67 5.33 -3.40 -5.91
N ARG A 68 5.50 -4.52 -6.61
CA ARG A 68 5.21 -5.85 -6.04
C ARG A 68 6.05 -6.11 -4.79
N ARG A 69 7.37 -5.86 -4.83
CA ARG A 69 8.24 -6.06 -3.66
C ARG A 69 7.79 -5.23 -2.46
N LEU A 70 7.37 -3.99 -2.69
CA LEU A 70 6.86 -3.13 -1.61
C LEU A 70 5.53 -3.66 -1.06
N ARG A 71 4.61 -4.09 -1.92
CA ARG A 71 3.33 -4.69 -1.49
C ARG A 71 3.50 -6.04 -0.78
N THR A 72 4.61 -6.74 -1.00
CA THR A 72 4.92 -7.99 -0.28
C THR A 72 5.61 -7.79 1.07
N ASP A 73 6.18 -6.61 1.33
CA ASP A 73 6.88 -6.33 2.59
C ASP A 73 5.96 -5.54 3.54
N PRO A 74 5.58 -6.11 4.69
CA PRO A 74 4.80 -5.45 5.75
C PRO A 74 5.21 -4.01 6.07
N ARG A 75 6.52 -3.69 5.99
CA ARG A 75 7.08 -2.40 6.39
C ARG A 75 6.86 -1.29 5.36
N THR A 76 6.61 -1.68 4.11
CA THR A 76 6.53 -0.76 2.98
C THR A 76 5.21 -0.87 2.21
N CYS A 77 4.40 -1.90 2.50
CA CYS A 77 3.16 -2.16 1.77
C CYS A 77 2.12 -1.04 1.89
N THR A 78 2.18 -0.20 2.93
CA THR A 78 1.28 0.95 3.14
C THR A 78 1.78 2.26 2.51
N ILE A 79 2.99 2.29 1.94
CA ILE A 79 3.52 3.51 1.29
C ILE A 79 2.72 3.79 0.01
N PRO A 80 2.15 5.00 -0.16
CA PRO A 80 1.49 5.40 -1.40
C PRO A 80 2.43 5.29 -2.60
N PHE A 81 1.93 4.69 -3.69
CA PHE A 81 2.70 4.41 -4.90
C PHE A 81 1.97 4.93 -6.15
N LEU A 82 2.56 5.92 -6.80
CA LEU A 82 2.10 6.52 -8.06
C LEU A 82 2.98 6.06 -9.21
N PHE A 83 2.40 5.39 -10.21
CA PHE A 83 3.11 5.12 -11.46
C PHE A 83 3.18 6.38 -12.33
N LEU A 84 4.34 6.65 -12.93
CA LEU A 84 4.57 7.71 -13.90
C LEU A 84 5.23 7.13 -15.16
N THR A 85 4.49 6.84 -16.24
CA THR A 85 5.08 6.06 -17.35
C THR A 85 4.53 6.42 -18.74
N ALA A 86 5.30 6.16 -19.78
CA ALA A 86 4.87 6.30 -21.18
C ALA A 86 3.92 5.19 -21.68
N LYS A 87 3.65 4.17 -20.85
CA LYS A 87 2.78 3.04 -21.19
C LYS A 87 1.30 3.39 -21.07
N ASP A 88 0.71 3.93 -22.13
CA ASP A 88 -0.68 4.44 -22.17
C ASP A 88 -1.71 3.41 -22.70
N ASP A 89 -1.44 2.09 -22.62
CA ASP A 89 -2.49 1.09 -22.91
C ASP A 89 -3.34 0.91 -21.63
N ASP A 90 -4.67 0.95 -21.75
CA ASP A 90 -5.64 0.61 -20.70
C ASP A 90 -5.27 -0.67 -19.95
N ARG A 91 -4.65 -1.63 -20.64
CA ARG A 91 -4.15 -2.88 -20.04
C ARG A 91 -3.00 -2.67 -19.06
N ASP A 92 -2.08 -1.76 -19.33
CA ASP A 92 -0.98 -1.42 -18.42
C ASP A 92 -1.50 -0.63 -17.20
N ARG A 93 -2.49 0.25 -17.38
CA ARG A 93 -3.20 0.92 -16.26
C ARG A 93 -3.92 -0.08 -15.35
N ILE A 94 -4.71 -0.99 -15.94
CA ILE A 94 -5.40 -2.06 -15.21
C ILE A 94 -4.40 -2.96 -14.49
N ARG A 95 -3.26 -3.27 -15.13
CA ARG A 95 -2.21 -4.09 -14.53
C ARG A 95 -1.56 -3.39 -13.34
N GLY A 96 -1.21 -2.12 -13.45
CA GLY A 96 -0.63 -1.32 -12.36
C GLY A 96 -1.54 -1.26 -11.13
N LEU A 97 -2.83 -0.98 -11.34
CA LEU A 97 -3.83 -0.96 -10.27
C LEU A 97 -4.03 -2.35 -9.64
N ARG A 98 -4.00 -3.43 -10.44
CA ARG A 98 -4.06 -4.82 -9.93
C ARG A 98 -2.84 -5.23 -9.13
N MET A 99 -1.70 -4.57 -9.33
CA MET A 99 -0.47 -4.82 -8.55
C MET A 99 -0.40 -3.96 -7.27
N GLY A 100 -1.47 -3.22 -6.97
CA GLY A 100 -1.63 -2.49 -5.73
C GLY A 100 -1.10 -1.06 -5.76
N ALA A 101 -0.78 -0.48 -6.93
CA ALA A 101 -0.51 0.95 -7.00
C ALA A 101 -1.77 1.76 -6.67
N ASP A 102 -1.55 2.94 -6.09
CA ASP A 102 -2.62 3.81 -5.60
C ASP A 102 -3.16 4.71 -6.72
N ASP A 103 -2.30 5.12 -7.64
CA ASP A 103 -2.70 5.92 -8.80
C ASP A 103 -1.69 5.77 -9.94
N TYR A 104 -2.01 6.38 -11.08
CA TYR A 104 -1.26 6.30 -12.33
C TYR A 104 -1.33 7.62 -13.11
N LEU A 105 -0.20 8.05 -13.67
CA LEU A 105 -0.07 9.20 -14.57
C LEU A 105 0.74 8.82 -15.82
N ALA A 106 0.18 9.09 -17.00
CA ALA A 106 0.84 8.83 -18.27
C ALA A 106 1.86 9.93 -18.62
N LYS A 107 2.98 9.54 -19.24
CA LYS A 107 3.94 10.44 -19.89
C LYS A 107 3.54 10.66 -21.36
N PRO A 108 3.74 11.87 -21.93
CA PRO A 108 4.22 13.07 -21.26
C PRO A 108 3.18 13.61 -20.28
N CYS A 109 3.61 14.04 -19.10
CA CYS A 109 2.74 14.58 -18.07
C CYS A 109 2.97 16.08 -17.86
N ASP A 110 1.92 16.80 -17.49
CA ASP A 110 2.07 18.12 -16.87
C ASP A 110 2.53 17.97 -15.42
N LEU A 111 3.46 18.82 -14.97
CA LEU A 111 3.97 18.75 -13.59
C LEU A 111 2.93 19.21 -12.55
N GLY A 112 1.98 20.04 -12.95
CA GLY A 112 0.82 20.40 -12.15
C GLY A 112 -0.10 19.21 -11.92
N ASP A 113 -0.34 18.38 -12.95
CA ASP A 113 -1.10 17.14 -12.82
C ASP A 113 -0.41 16.14 -11.89
N LEU A 114 0.92 15.99 -12.02
CA LEU A 114 1.72 15.18 -11.10
C LEU A 114 1.58 15.66 -9.65
N HIS A 115 1.72 16.98 -9.43
CA HIS A 115 1.60 17.57 -8.10
C HIS A 115 0.21 17.41 -7.51
N ALA A 116 -0.86 17.59 -8.30
CA ALA A 116 -2.23 17.40 -7.85
C ALA A 116 -2.49 15.95 -7.36
N ARG A 117 -1.93 14.94 -8.05
CA ARG A 117 -2.02 13.54 -7.64
C ARG A 117 -1.23 13.25 -6.37
N VAL A 118 -0.01 13.78 -6.28
CA VAL A 118 0.82 13.71 -5.07
C VAL A 118 0.07 14.31 -3.87
N GLU A 119 -0.51 15.50 -4.02
CA GLU A 119 -1.30 16.14 -2.97
C GLU A 119 -2.52 15.31 -2.58
N ALA A 120 -3.27 14.79 -3.55
CA ALA A 120 -4.44 13.97 -3.27
C ALA A 120 -4.08 12.69 -2.49
N LEU A 121 -2.99 12.01 -2.87
CA LEU A 121 -2.53 10.80 -2.19
C LEU A 121 -2.04 11.09 -0.77
N LEU A 122 -1.26 12.16 -0.57
CA LEU A 122 -0.80 12.57 0.75
C LEU A 122 -1.98 13.01 1.64
N ALA A 123 -2.93 13.78 1.10
CA ALA A 123 -4.12 14.20 1.81
C ALA A 123 -5.01 13.02 2.21
N ARG A 124 -5.12 11.98 1.35
CA ARG A 124 -5.82 10.73 1.69
C ARG A 124 -5.18 10.04 2.89
N VAL A 125 -3.85 9.88 2.89
CA VAL A 125 -3.12 9.29 4.02
C VAL A 125 -3.32 10.11 5.30
N GLU A 126 -3.32 11.45 5.19
CA GLU A 126 -3.54 12.32 6.34
C GLU A 126 -4.99 12.26 6.85
N ALA A 127 -5.98 12.12 5.97
CA ALA A 127 -7.37 11.92 6.37
C ALA A 127 -7.53 10.62 7.17
N VAL A 128 -6.86 9.54 6.72
CA VAL A 128 -6.86 8.25 7.40
C VAL A 128 -6.24 8.32 8.80
N LYS A 129 -5.18 9.12 9.01
CA LYS A 129 -4.59 9.36 10.34
C LYS A 129 -5.56 9.93 11.37
N ASN A 130 -6.57 10.65 10.90
CA ASN A 130 -7.54 11.31 11.78
C ASN A 130 -8.77 10.44 12.09
N ILE A 131 -8.91 9.29 11.42
CA ILE A 131 -10.01 8.35 11.68
C ILE A 131 -9.69 7.58 12.96
N ARG A 132 -10.30 7.97 14.08
CA ARG A 132 -10.25 7.18 15.32
C ARG A 132 -11.20 5.98 15.17
N PRO A 133 -10.72 4.73 15.20
CA PRO A 133 -11.62 3.60 15.18
C PRO A 133 -12.30 3.45 16.55
N ASP A 134 -13.63 3.42 16.56
CA ASP A 134 -14.42 3.12 17.75
C ASP A 134 -14.20 1.65 18.17
N SER A 135 -13.34 1.51 19.17
CA SER A 135 -12.92 0.45 20.10
C SER A 135 -13.40 -1.03 20.05
N ILE A 136 -14.33 -1.48 19.21
CA ILE A 136 -14.95 -2.82 19.40
C ILE A 136 -14.79 -3.75 18.20
N SER A 137 -14.94 -3.26 16.96
CA SER A 137 -14.72 -4.03 15.73
C SER A 137 -14.89 -3.11 14.54
N ILE A 138 -13.97 -3.11 13.58
CA ILE A 138 -14.10 -2.33 12.34
C ILE A 138 -14.59 -3.29 11.26
N THR A 139 -15.84 -3.11 10.80
CA THR A 139 -16.41 -3.89 9.69
C THR A 139 -16.81 -2.98 8.56
N GLY A 140 -16.72 -3.46 7.34
CA GLY A 140 -17.15 -2.69 6.17
C GLY A 140 -16.91 -3.44 4.86
N LYS A 141 -17.06 -2.70 3.76
CA LYS A 141 -16.80 -3.19 2.41
C LYS A 141 -15.54 -2.55 1.86
N LEU A 142 -14.73 -3.35 1.16
CA LEU A 142 -13.52 -2.86 0.48
C LEU A 142 -13.82 -1.87 -0.65
N ALA A 143 -15.05 -1.84 -1.15
CA ALA A 143 -15.48 -0.85 -2.13
C ALA A 143 -15.68 0.55 -1.51
N ASP A 144 -15.95 0.62 -0.20
CA ASP A 144 -16.21 1.87 0.52
C ASP A 144 -14.94 2.40 1.24
N THR A 145 -14.00 1.51 1.57
CA THR A 145 -12.73 1.84 2.21
C THR A 145 -11.63 0.97 1.62
N ASP A 146 -10.63 1.57 0.95
CA ASP A 146 -9.53 0.81 0.36
C ASP A 146 -8.72 0.10 1.45
N LEU A 147 -8.27 -1.12 1.17
CA LEU A 147 -7.55 -1.94 2.13
C LEU A 147 -6.25 -1.29 2.62
N LEU A 148 -5.56 -0.53 1.77
CA LEU A 148 -4.35 0.20 2.16
C LEU A 148 -4.66 1.29 3.17
N ASP A 149 -5.77 2.01 2.98
CA ASP A 149 -6.23 3.02 3.93
C ASP A 149 -6.56 2.37 5.28
N LEU A 150 -7.24 1.22 5.28
CA LEU A 150 -7.52 0.47 6.49
C LEU A 150 -6.25 -0.01 7.21
N LEU A 151 -5.28 -0.57 6.48
CA LEU A 151 -4.01 -1.00 7.07
C LEU A 151 -3.21 0.18 7.61
N GLN A 152 -3.20 1.30 6.89
CA GLN A 152 -2.54 2.52 7.34
C GLN A 152 -3.18 3.05 8.63
N MET A 153 -4.52 3.05 8.72
CA MET A 153 -5.26 3.40 9.94
C MET A 153 -4.87 2.51 11.13
N LEU A 154 -4.83 1.20 10.92
CA LEU A 154 -4.49 0.24 11.97
C LEU A 154 -3.02 0.39 12.42
N GLU A 155 -2.11 0.69 11.48
CA GLU A 155 -0.70 1.00 11.74
C GLU A 155 -0.57 2.23 12.64
N LEU A 156 -1.25 3.32 12.28
CA LEU A 156 -1.18 4.60 12.98
C LEU A 156 -1.78 4.58 14.39
N HIS A 157 -2.78 3.73 14.62
CA HIS A 157 -3.41 3.56 15.93
C HIS A 157 -2.86 2.36 16.70
N GLU A 158 -1.71 1.82 16.30
CA GLU A 158 -0.98 0.73 16.96
C GLU A 158 -1.89 -0.49 17.28
N ARG A 159 -2.84 -0.79 16.40
CA ARG A 159 -3.85 -1.82 16.67
C ARG A 159 -3.25 -3.22 16.62
N THR A 160 -3.66 -4.06 17.56
CA THR A 160 -3.28 -5.48 17.64
C THR A 160 -4.52 -6.33 17.36
N GLY A 161 -4.42 -7.28 16.44
CA GLY A 161 -5.55 -8.13 16.06
C GLY A 161 -5.44 -8.72 14.65
N ALA A 162 -6.55 -9.26 14.16
CA ALA A 162 -6.66 -9.89 12.86
C ALA A 162 -7.66 -9.13 11.98
N LEU A 163 -7.21 -8.70 10.81
CA LEU A 163 -8.07 -8.17 9.75
C LEU A 163 -8.47 -9.31 8.80
N VAL A 164 -9.71 -9.76 8.90
CA VAL A 164 -10.30 -10.82 8.10
C VAL A 164 -10.96 -10.22 6.86
N LEU A 165 -10.69 -10.80 5.70
CA LEU A 165 -11.17 -10.39 4.38
C LEU A 165 -11.95 -11.54 3.74
N LYS A 166 -13.08 -11.25 3.10
CA LYS A 166 -13.89 -12.23 2.37
C LYS A 166 -14.32 -11.69 1.01
N ARG A 167 -14.22 -12.52 -0.03
CA ARG A 167 -14.66 -12.18 -1.39
C ARG A 167 -15.03 -13.45 -2.15
N ASP A 168 -16.26 -13.56 -2.64
CA ASP A 168 -16.72 -14.62 -3.55
C ASP A 168 -16.35 -16.06 -3.12
N GLY A 169 -16.43 -16.35 -1.82
CA GLY A 169 -16.08 -17.66 -1.25
C GLY A 169 -14.61 -17.83 -0.86
N ASP A 170 -13.72 -16.94 -1.33
CA ASP A 170 -12.35 -16.83 -0.83
C ASP A 170 -12.32 -16.06 0.50
N SER A 171 -11.35 -16.40 1.34
CA SER A 171 -11.05 -15.64 2.55
C SER A 171 -9.55 -15.50 2.74
N GLY A 172 -9.15 -14.46 3.46
CA GLY A 172 -7.80 -14.31 3.95
C GLY A 172 -7.75 -13.43 5.19
N THR A 173 -6.61 -13.43 5.85
CA THR A 173 -6.41 -12.72 7.11
C THR A 173 -5.06 -12.02 7.10
N ILE A 174 -5.02 -10.78 7.59
CA ILE A 174 -3.80 -10.02 7.86
C ILE A 174 -3.68 -9.86 9.37
N TYR A 175 -2.54 -10.23 9.95
CA TYR A 175 -2.31 -10.14 11.39
C TYR A 175 -1.49 -8.91 11.72
N LEU A 176 -1.91 -8.17 12.74
CA LEU A 176 -1.27 -6.96 13.19
C LEU A 176 -0.90 -7.05 14.68
N GLN A 177 0.28 -6.55 15.03
CA GLN A 177 0.74 -6.40 16.40
C GLN A 177 1.36 -5.01 16.58
N GLY A 178 0.77 -4.20 17.47
CA GLY A 178 1.16 -2.80 17.64
C GLY A 178 1.11 -2.02 16.32
N GLY A 179 0.08 -2.28 15.49
CA GLY A 179 -0.10 -1.67 14.17
C GLY A 179 0.75 -2.28 13.05
N LYS A 180 1.76 -3.08 13.37
CA LYS A 180 2.65 -3.68 12.36
C LYS A 180 2.07 -4.98 11.85
N ILE A 181 2.07 -5.17 10.54
CA ILE A 181 1.71 -6.46 9.94
C ILE A 181 2.80 -7.49 10.28
N ILE A 182 2.41 -8.58 10.93
CA ILE A 182 3.32 -9.68 11.31
C ILE A 182 3.14 -10.93 10.46
N GLY A 183 2.09 -10.97 9.64
CA GLY A 183 1.80 -12.10 8.75
C GLY A 183 0.51 -11.92 7.98
N ALA A 184 0.32 -12.73 6.95
CA ALA A 184 -0.92 -12.82 6.20
C ALA A 184 -1.14 -14.25 5.72
N ASP A 185 -2.41 -14.65 5.60
CA ASP A 185 -2.85 -15.96 5.16
C ASP A 185 -3.96 -15.80 4.11
N LEU A 186 -3.87 -16.55 3.02
CA LEU A 186 -4.99 -16.79 2.12
C LEU A 186 -5.51 -18.16 2.53
N GLY A 187 -6.79 -18.31 2.84
CA GLY A 187 -7.38 -19.58 3.30
C GLY A 187 -7.29 -20.76 2.32
N THR A 188 -6.47 -20.65 1.26
CA THR A 188 -6.08 -21.69 0.30
C THR A 188 -4.54 -21.78 0.22
N ALA A 189 -4.02 -23.02 0.23
CA ALA A 189 -2.63 -23.31 0.63
C ALA A 189 -1.55 -23.21 -0.46
N GLU A 190 -1.77 -22.56 -1.61
CA GLU A 190 -0.81 -22.63 -2.72
C GLU A 190 -0.07 -21.32 -3.01
N GLY A 191 1.23 -21.30 -2.65
CA GLY A 191 2.33 -20.65 -3.39
C GLY A 191 2.26 -19.14 -3.68
N ARG A 192 1.22 -18.44 -3.20
CA ARG A 192 0.99 -17.03 -3.45
C ARG A 192 1.53 -16.19 -2.31
N GLU A 193 2.09 -15.03 -2.63
CA GLU A 193 2.42 -13.97 -1.67
C GLU A 193 1.09 -13.48 -1.03
N PRO A 194 0.75 -13.88 0.21
CA PRO A 194 -0.61 -13.71 0.72
C PRO A 194 -0.99 -12.24 0.85
N LEU A 195 -0.08 -11.43 1.40
CA LEU A 195 -0.29 -9.99 1.59
C LEU A 195 -0.53 -9.28 0.26
N ALA A 196 0.36 -9.45 -0.73
CA ALA A 196 0.20 -8.80 -2.04
C ALA A 196 -1.08 -9.23 -2.76
N SER A 197 -1.49 -10.50 -2.61
CA SER A 197 -2.73 -11.01 -3.17
C SER A 197 -3.96 -10.39 -2.54
N LEU A 198 -3.96 -10.18 -1.22
CA LEU A 198 -5.04 -9.52 -0.49
C LEU A 198 -5.12 -8.03 -0.83
N LEU A 199 -3.98 -7.34 -0.93
CA LEU A 199 -3.91 -5.92 -1.32
C LEU A 199 -4.45 -5.64 -2.73
N ALA A 200 -4.46 -6.64 -3.60
CA ALA A 200 -5.06 -6.54 -4.93
C ALA A 200 -6.60 -6.63 -4.92
N TRP A 201 -7.24 -6.98 -3.80
CA TRP A 201 -8.70 -7.08 -3.70
C TRP A 201 -9.32 -5.67 -3.63
N LYS A 202 -10.23 -5.38 -4.56
CA LYS A 202 -10.96 -4.10 -4.65
C LYS A 202 -12.43 -4.19 -4.25
N SER A 203 -12.88 -5.38 -3.89
CA SER A 203 -14.25 -5.67 -3.44
C SER A 203 -14.23 -6.83 -2.46
N GLY A 204 -15.28 -6.93 -1.65
CA GLY A 204 -15.38 -7.89 -0.56
C GLY A 204 -15.71 -7.22 0.76
N ASP A 205 -15.90 -8.03 1.78
CA ASP A 205 -16.17 -7.60 3.15
C ASP A 205 -14.92 -7.74 3.99
N TYR A 206 -14.75 -6.85 4.97
CA TYR A 206 -13.69 -6.93 5.95
C TYR A 206 -14.23 -6.84 7.38
N CYS A 207 -13.49 -7.46 8.31
CA CYS A 207 -13.72 -7.33 9.74
C CYS A 207 -12.38 -7.33 10.48
N PHE A 208 -12.12 -6.29 11.26
CA PHE A 208 -11.02 -6.27 12.22
C PHE A 208 -11.49 -6.83 13.56
N VAL A 209 -10.81 -7.88 14.01
CA VAL A 209 -11.04 -8.54 15.29
C VAL A 209 -9.85 -8.22 16.22
N PRO A 210 -10.07 -7.45 17.30
CA PRO A 210 -8.99 -7.05 18.21
C PRO A 210 -8.44 -8.25 18.99
N ASP A 211 -7.18 -8.14 19.41
CA ASP A 211 -6.49 -9.08 20.31
C ASP A 211 -6.39 -10.54 19.80
N VAL A 212 -6.65 -10.75 18.51
CA VAL A 212 -6.41 -12.03 17.81
C VAL A 212 -5.07 -11.96 17.09
N VAL A 213 -4.06 -12.62 17.64
CA VAL A 213 -2.74 -12.76 17.00
C VAL A 213 -2.30 -14.22 17.10
N PRO A 214 -1.97 -14.91 16.00
CA PRO A 214 -1.50 -16.28 16.06
C PRO A 214 -0.09 -16.38 16.68
N GLU A 215 0.11 -17.35 17.57
CA GLU A 215 1.46 -17.73 18.01
C GLU A 215 2.27 -18.23 16.80
N GLY A 216 3.37 -17.54 16.47
CA GLY A 216 4.23 -17.91 15.34
C GLY A 216 3.68 -17.53 13.95
N GLY A 217 2.66 -16.68 13.85
CA GLY A 217 2.23 -16.09 12.56
C GLY A 217 1.33 -16.97 11.69
N ARG A 218 0.83 -18.11 12.18
CA ARG A 218 -0.15 -18.97 11.49
C ARG A 218 -1.37 -19.24 12.37
N LEU A 219 -2.58 -18.91 11.90
CA LEU A 219 -3.80 -19.40 12.54
C LEU A 219 -3.93 -20.89 12.29
N THR A 220 -4.22 -21.66 13.33
CA THR A 220 -4.73 -23.02 13.13
C THR A 220 -6.12 -22.92 12.48
N THR A 221 -6.47 -23.85 11.60
CA THR A 221 -7.76 -23.90 10.90
C THR A 221 -8.95 -23.79 11.87
N GLY A 222 -8.82 -24.30 13.09
CA GLY A 222 -9.81 -24.18 14.16
C GLY A 222 -10.00 -22.75 14.68
N MET A 223 -8.94 -21.98 14.87
CA MET A 223 -9.02 -20.58 15.31
C MET A 223 -9.54 -19.67 14.19
N ALA A 224 -9.12 -19.89 12.95
CA ALA A 224 -9.63 -19.16 11.79
C ALA A 224 -11.15 -19.29 11.66
N ASN A 225 -11.68 -20.51 11.79
CA ASN A 225 -13.13 -20.77 11.76
C ASN A 225 -13.88 -20.12 12.94
N LEU A 226 -13.25 -19.99 14.10
CA LEU A 226 -13.85 -19.39 15.30
C LEU A 226 -13.95 -17.86 15.16
N VAL A 227 -12.90 -17.22 14.66
CA VAL A 227 -12.86 -15.78 14.35
C VAL A 227 -13.84 -15.46 13.21
N ILE A 228 -13.85 -16.26 12.15
CA ILE A 228 -14.75 -16.14 11.00
C ILE A 228 -16.22 -16.38 11.40
N GLY A 229 -16.48 -17.33 12.30
CA GLY A 229 -17.82 -17.70 12.78
C GLY A 229 -18.44 -16.66 13.70
N GLN A 230 -17.65 -15.90 14.47
CA GLN A 230 -18.16 -14.78 15.27
C GLN A 230 -18.58 -13.56 14.43
N VAL A 231 -18.01 -13.41 13.23
CA VAL A 231 -18.42 -12.37 12.26
C VAL A 231 -19.72 -12.74 11.52
N GLN A 232 -20.06 -14.03 11.41
CA GLN A 232 -21.27 -14.49 10.71
C GLN A 232 -22.54 -14.51 11.58
N ASN A 233 -22.42 -14.29 12.90
CA ASN A 233 -23.54 -14.35 13.86
C ASN A 233 -23.91 -12.98 14.47
N LYS A 234 -23.48 -11.87 13.85
CA LYS A 234 -23.92 -10.50 14.14
C LYS A 234 -24.43 -9.85 12.86
#